data_AF-A0A0C4FBS6-F1
#
_entry.id   AF-A0A0C4FBS6-F1
#
_cell.length_a   1.000
_cell.length_b   1.000
_cell.length_c   1.000
_cell.angle_alpha   90.00
_cell.angle_beta   90.00
_cell.angle_gamma   90.00
#
_symmetry.space_group_name_H-M   'P 1'
#
loop_
_entity.id
_entity.type
_entity.pdbx_description
1 polymer ?
#
loop_
_entity_poly.entity_id
_entity_poly.type
_entity_poly.pdbx_seq_one_letter_code
_entity_poly.pdbx_strand_id
1 'polypeptide(L)' 'SFFGVRAWPTPVFRPMSHFMIGGAITFYLVNKMQNAMLKSPDYAKDPRNPH' A
#
# COMPACT_ATOMS: atom_id res chain seq x y z
N SER A 1 15.95 -21.37 -19.42
CA SER A 1 17.02 -20.50 -19.95
C SER A 1 18.34 -20.98 -19.37
N PHE A 2 19.25 -21.51 -20.20
CA PHE A 2 20.46 -22.26 -19.77
C PHE A 2 21.59 -21.34 -19.23
N PHE A 3 21.49 -20.02 -19.42
CA PHE A 3 22.30 -19.01 -18.76
C PHE A 3 21.36 -17.94 -18.22
N GLY A 4 21.16 -17.89 -16.90
CA GLY A 4 20.19 -17.00 -16.25
C GLY A 4 20.13 -15.59 -16.84
N VAL A 5 18.94 -15.00 -16.89
CA VAL A 5 18.75 -13.64 -17.44
C VAL A 5 19.69 -12.67 -16.73
N ARG A 6 20.57 -11.99 -17.49
CA ARG A 6 21.48 -11.00 -16.92
C ARG A 6 20.67 -9.82 -16.41
N ALA A 7 20.76 -9.52 -15.12
CA ALA A 7 20.21 -8.31 -14.55
C ALA A 7 21.07 -7.11 -14.99
N TRP A 8 20.46 -6.17 -15.72
CA TRP A 8 21.10 -4.93 -16.12
C TRP A 8 20.74 -3.82 -15.12
N PRO A 9 21.68 -2.94 -14.74
CA PRO A 9 21.43 -1.87 -13.78
C PRO A 9 20.64 -0.73 -14.45
N THR A 10 19.36 -0.98 -14.73
CA THR A 10 18.45 0.01 -15.27
C THR A 10 18.00 0.97 -14.16
N PRO A 11 17.89 2.28 -14.44
CA PRO A 11 17.46 3.25 -13.44
C PRO A 11 15.95 3.14 -13.21
N VAL A 12 15.52 2.22 -12.34
CA VAL A 12 14.09 2.01 -12.01
C VAL A 12 13.60 3.00 -10.96
N PHE A 13 14.40 3.26 -9.92
CA PHE A 13 13.95 4.06 -8.77
C PHE A 13 13.64 5.51 -9.13
N ARG A 14 14.46 6.13 -9.98
CA ARG A 14 14.36 7.56 -10.35
C ARG A 14 13.05 7.92 -11.06
N PRO A 15 12.59 7.19 -12.10
CA PRO A 15 11.27 7.42 -12.68
C PRO A 15 10.14 6.92 -11.78
N MET A 16 10.34 5.80 -11.07
CA MET A 16 9.28 5.16 -10.28
C MET A 16 8.96 5.88 -8.96
N SER A 17 9.86 6.72 -8.46
CA SER A 17 9.71 7.41 -7.17
C SER A 17 8.40 8.18 -7.03
N HIS A 18 7.94 8.85 -8.08
CA HIS A 18 6.67 9.60 -8.08
C HIS A 18 5.46 8.69 -7.81
N PHE A 19 5.45 7.50 -8.43
CA PHE A 19 4.40 6.51 -8.20
C PHE A 19 4.48 5.89 -6.82
N MET A 20 5.70 5.61 -6.33
CA MET A 20 5.90 5.08 -4.99
C MET A 20 5.44 6.08 -3.93
N ILE A 21 5.75 7.37 -4.11
CA ILE A 21 5.31 8.45 -3.21
C ILE A 21 3.78 8.56 -3.25
N GLY A 22 3.18 8.63 -4.44
CA GLY A 22 1.72 8.68 -4.57
C GLY A 22 1.02 7.47 -3.93
N GLY A 23 1.57 6.27 -4.14
CA GLY A 23 1.09 5.03 -3.54
C GLY A 23 1.19 5.04 -2.01
N ALA A 24 2.32 5.50 -1.47
CA ALA A 24 2.51 5.62 -0.03
C ALA A 24 1.53 6.63 0.60
N ILE A 25 1.30 7.77 -0.05
CA ILE A 25 0.32 8.77 0.40
C ILE A 25 -1.09 8.17 0.38
N THR A 26 -1.47 7.53 -0.72
CA THR A 26 -2.79 6.92 -0.87
C THR A 26 -3.02 5.85 0.19
N PHE A 27 -2.03 4.98 0.40
CA PHE A 27 -2.08 3.95 1.42
C PHE A 27 -2.29 4.53 2.82
N TYR A 28 -1.54 5.58 3.17
CA TYR A 28 -1.70 6.25 4.47
C TYR A 28 -3.12 6.84 4.65
N LEU A 29 -3.64 7.52 3.63
CA LEU A 29 -4.97 8.12 3.69
C LEU A 29 -6.07 7.07 3.80
N VAL A 30 -6.00 6.00 2.99
CA VAL A 30 -6.96 4.90 3.02
C VAL A 30 -6.92 4.21 4.38
N ASN A 31 -5.73 3.92 4.90
CA ASN A 31 -5.58 3.29 6.21
C ASN A 31 -6.18 4.15 7.33
N LYS A 32 -5.90 5.46 7.33
CA LYS A 32 -6.48 6.39 8.30
C LYS A 32 -8.01 6.44 8.22
N MET A 33 -8.55 6.47 7.01
CA MET A 33 -9.99 6.47 6.78
C MET A 33 -10.64 5.16 7.26
N GLN A 34 -10.05 4.01 6.96
CA GLN A 34 -10.53 2.70 7.43
C GLN A 34 -10.59 2.63 8.95
N ASN A 35 -9.52 3.04 9.65
CA ASN A 35 -9.49 3.05 11.12
C ASN A 35 -10.56 3.97 11.74
N ALA A 36 -10.96 5.04 11.04
CA ALA A 36 -12.06 5.90 11.48
C ALA A 36 -13.43 5.22 11.24
N MET A 37 -13.60 4.55 10.10
CA MET A 37 -14.83 3.85 9.75
C MET A 37 -15.11 2.65 10.66
N LEU A 38 -14.09 1.92 11.10
CA LEU A 38 -14.22 0.81 12.04
C LEU A 38 -14.77 1.22 13.42
N LYS A 39 -14.76 2.52 13.74
CA LYS A 39 -15.35 3.07 14.96
C LYS A 39 -16.81 3.49 14.81
N SER A 40 -17.38 3.39 13.60
CA SER A 40 -18.79 3.69 13.40
C SER A 40 -19.66 2.68 14.16
N PRO A 41 -20.86 3.06 14.62
CA PRO A 41 -21.71 2.17 15.42
C PRO A 41 -22.12 0.89 14.68
N ASP A 42 -22.17 0.91 13.35
CA ASP A 42 -22.52 -0.23 12.51
C ASP A 42 -21.41 -1.29 12.45
N TYR A 43 -20.14 -0.85 12.44
CA TYR A 43 -18.98 -1.74 12.34
C TYR A 43 -18.27 -1.99 13.67
N ALA A 44 -18.51 -1.15 14.70
CA ALA A 44 -17.86 -1.26 16.01
C ALA A 44 -18.23 -2.55 16.77
N LYS A 45 -19.36 -3.17 16.45
CA LYS A 45 -19.84 -4.40 17.10
C LYS A 45 -19.58 -5.66 16.27
N ASP A 46 -18.93 -5.55 15.11
CA ASP A 46 -18.60 -6.70 14.29
C ASP A 46 -17.45 -7.49 14.95
N PRO A 47 -17.59 -8.80 15.21
CA PRO A 47 -16.52 -9.63 15.78
C PRO A 47 -15.26 -9.73 14.90
N ARG A 48 -15.32 -9.28 13.64
CA ARG A 48 -14.18 -9.21 12.72
C ARG A 48 -13.42 -7.89 12.82
N ASN A 49 -13.95 -6.91 13.54
CA ASN A 49 -13.26 -5.65 13.77
C ASN A 49 -12.01 -5.93 14.64
N PRO A 50 -10.80 -5.54 14.21
CA PRO A 50 -9.58 -5.74 14.99
C PRO A 50 -9.47 -4.84 16.23
N HIS A 51 -10.49 -4.02 16.52
CA HIS A 51 -10.55 -3.08 17.64
C HIS A 51 -11.55 -3.50 18.72
#